data_AF-A0A2T2W0X9-F1
#
_entry.id   AF-A0A2T2W0X9-F1
#
_cell.length_a   1.000
_cell.length_b   1.000
_cell.length_c   1.000
_cell.angle_alpha   90.00
_cell.angle_beta   90.00
_cell.angle_gamma   90.00
#
_symmetry.space_group_name_H-M   'P 1'
#
loop_
_entity.id
_entity.type
_entity.pdbx_description
1 polymer ?
#
loop_
_entity_poly.entity_id
_entity_poly.type
_entity_poly.pdbx_seq_one_letter_code
_entity_poly.pdbx_strand_id
1 'polypeptide(L)' 'MDTDSVVQISAMTGWIIGVSHSKERGYQCWIVNPDLDVLSDGTYYTTSSAAMSAGRAFVERYS' A
#
# COMPACT_ATOMS: atom_id res chain seq x y z
N MET A 1 8.00 17.25 -9.00
CA MET A 1 7.92 16.68 -7.64
C MET A 1 6.50 16.20 -7.47
N ASP A 2 6.23 14.97 -7.88
CA ASP A 2 4.97 14.29 -7.65
C ASP A 2 4.66 14.33 -6.16
N THR A 3 3.60 15.06 -5.82
CA THR A 3 3.19 15.28 -4.43
C THR A 3 2.38 14.08 -3.97
N ASP A 4 3.02 12.91 -3.91
CA ASP A 4 2.40 11.73 -3.34
C ASP A 4 2.25 11.94 -1.83
N SER A 5 1.01 11.83 -1.34
CA SER A 5 0.70 12.02 0.07
C SER A 5 0.35 10.68 0.69
N VAL A 6 1.00 10.31 1.79
CA VAL A 6 0.61 9.10 2.53
C VAL A 6 -0.75 9.36 3.17
N VAL A 7 -1.71 8.47 2.90
CA VAL A 7 -3.10 8.62 3.35
C VAL A 7 -3.44 7.66 4.47
N GLN A 8 -2.91 6.44 4.41
CA GLN A 8 -3.24 5.39 5.38
C GLN A 8 -2.04 4.46 5.58
N ILE A 9 -1.85 4.03 6.83
CA ILE A 9 -0.86 3.02 7.22
C ILE A 9 -1.53 2.02 8.15
N SER A 10 -1.23 0.73 7.98
CA SER A 10 -1.60 -0.34 8.90
C SER A 10 -0.38 -1.20 9.18
N ALA A 11 -0.10 -1.45 10.45
CA ALA A 11 0.96 -2.34 10.88
C ALA A 11 0.37 -3.69 11.30
N MET A 12 0.99 -4.77 10.84
CA MET A 12 0.71 -6.16 11.20
C MET A 12 2.03 -6.82 11.62
N THR A 13 1.99 -7.99 12.27
CA THR A 13 3.22 -8.64 12.76
C THR A 13 4.19 -8.91 11.62
N GLY A 14 5.31 -8.17 11.57
CA GLY A 14 6.32 -8.29 10.52
C GLY A 14 5.99 -7.58 9.19
N TRP A 15 4.83 -6.92 9.07
CA TRP A 15 4.40 -6.29 7.82
C TRP A 15 3.89 -4.87 8.05
N ILE A 16 4.15 -3.97 7.11
CA ILE A 16 3.54 -2.64 7.06
C ILE A 16 2.83 -2.50 5.73
N ILE A 17 1.57 -2.13 5.75
CA ILE A 17 0.81 -1.80 4.54
C ILE A 17 0.58 -0.30 4.55
N GLY A 18 0.95 0.37 3.47
CA GLY A 18 0.76 1.79 3.28
C GLY A 18 -0.01 2.10 2.01
N VAL A 19 -0.77 3.17 2.06
CA VAL A 19 -1.47 3.73 0.90
C VAL A 19 -1.03 5.17 0.72
N SER A 20 -0.51 5.48 -0.46
CA SER A 20 -0.24 6.84 -0.88
C SER A 20 -1.24 7.28 -1.94
N HIS A 21 -1.44 8.58 -2.09
CA HIS A 21 -2.29 9.18 -3.10
C HIS A 21 -1.47 10.07 -4.01
N SER A 22 -1.40 9.67 -5.27
CA SER A 22 -0.91 10.45 -6.39
C SER A 22 -2.05 11.28 -6.96
N LYS A 23 -1.89 12.60 -7.05
CA LYS A 23 -2.92 13.49 -7.61
C LYS A 23 -3.27 13.16 -9.06
N GLU A 24 -2.32 12.62 -9.82
CA GLU A 24 -2.51 12.33 -11.25
C GLU A 24 -2.97 10.90 -11.51
N ARG A 25 -2.66 9.96 -10.61
CA ARG A 25 -2.84 8.52 -10.85
C ARG A 25 -3.85 7.85 -9.92
N GLY A 26 -4.13 8.44 -8.75
CA GLY A 26 -5.01 7.87 -7.73
C GLY A 26 -4.25 7.26 -6.56
N TYR A 27 -4.82 6.26 -5.90
CA TYR A 27 -4.26 5.64 -4.71
C TYR A 27 -3.36 4.45 -5.07
N GLN A 28 -2.19 4.33 -4.44
CA GLN A 28 -1.29 3.21 -4.66
C GLN A 28 -1.04 2.50 -3.33
N CYS A 29 -1.05 1.16 -3.37
CA CYS A 29 -0.64 0.34 -2.23
C CYS A 29 0.86 0.04 -2.32
N TRP A 30 1.53 0.14 -1.17
CA TRP A 30 2.88 -0.35 -0.96
C TRP A 30 2.92 -1.13 0.36
N ILE A 31 3.81 -2.12 0.42
CA ILE A 31 3.94 -3.02 1.56
C ILE A 31 5.42 -3.11 1.91
N VAL A 32 5.74 -3.00 3.18
CA VAL A 32 7.07 -3.36 3.70
C VAL A 32 6.98 -4.78 4.27
N ASN A 33 7.78 -5.70 3.73
CA ASN A 33 7.83 -7.08 4.20
C ASN A 33 8.74 -7.22 5.45
N PRO A 34 8.82 -8.41 6.08
CA PRO A 34 9.68 -8.64 7.24
C PRO A 34 11.18 -8.44 6.94
N ASP A 35 11.57 -8.65 5.69
CA ASP A 35 12.93 -8.46 5.18
C ASP A 35 13.26 -7.00 4.83
N LEU A 36 12.32 -6.07 5.09
CA LEU A 36 12.40 -4.63 4.84
C LEU A 36 12.37 -4.22 3.35
N ASP A 37 11.99 -5.12 2.46
CA ASP A 37 11.70 -4.79 1.06
C ASP A 37 10.37 -4.06 0.92
N VAL A 38 10.33 -3.11 -0.01
CA VAL A 38 9.12 -2.39 -0.39
C VAL A 38 8.53 -3.03 -1.64
N LEU A 39 7.33 -3.61 -1.49
CA LEU A 39 6.56 -4.23 -2.55
C LEU A 39 5.42 -3.30 -2.98
N SER A 40 5.14 -3.24 -4.27
CA SER A 40 3.94 -2.61 -4.81
C SER A 40 3.45 -3.43 -5.99
N ASP A 41 2.13 -3.51 -6.16
CA ASP A 41 1.50 -4.19 -7.28
C ASP A 41 1.51 -3.33 -8.57
N GLY A 42 2.06 -2.11 -8.51
CA GLY A 42 2.08 -1.16 -9.62
C GLY A 42 0.71 -0.66 -10.06
N THR A 43 -0.34 -0.97 -9.28
CA THR A 43 -1.72 -0.66 -9.63
C THR A 43 -2.18 0.60 -8.90
N TYR A 44 -2.93 1.44 -9.62
CA TYR A 44 -3.59 2.60 -9.05
C TYR A 44 -5.08 2.34 -8.87
N TYR A 45 -5.57 2.68 -7.69
CA TYR A 45 -6.92 2.46 -7.22
C TYR A 45 -7.68 3.78 -7.16
N THR A 46 -8.99 3.72 -7.38
CA THR A 46 -9.86 4.89 -7.27
C THR A 46 -10.07 5.35 -5.82
N THR A 47 -9.93 4.44 -4.85
CA THR A 47 -10.14 4.73 -3.42
C THR A 47 -9.01 4.17 -2.56
N SER A 48 -8.72 4.84 -1.44
CA SER A 48 -7.75 4.37 -0.46
C SER A 48 -8.14 3.02 0.15
N SER A 49 -9.44 2.80 0.37
CA SER A 49 -9.98 1.53 0.88
C SER A 49 -9.69 0.34 -0.05
N ALA A 50 -9.80 0.54 -1.36
CA ALA A 50 -9.51 -0.51 -2.33
C ALA A 50 -8.02 -0.87 -2.34
N ALA A 51 -7.13 0.15 -2.35
CA ALA A 51 -5.68 -0.06 -2.24
C ALA A 51 -5.32 -0.78 -0.92
N MET A 52 -5.93 -0.36 0.19
CA MET A 52 -5.72 -0.98 1.49
C MET A 52 -6.18 -2.44 1.53
N SER A 53 -7.34 -2.75 0.95
CA SER A 53 -7.85 -4.13 0.88
C SER A 53 -6.94 -5.04 0.07
N ALA A 54 -6.39 -4.54 -1.04
CA ALA A 54 -5.42 -5.29 -1.84
C ALA A 54 -4.15 -5.62 -1.03
N GLY A 55 -3.62 -4.63 -0.31
CA GLY A 55 -2.46 -4.85 0.56
C GLY A 55 -2.72 -5.85 1.69
N ARG A 56 -3.91 -5.79 2.31
CA ARG A 56 -4.31 -6.76 3.34
C ARG A 56 -4.42 -8.17 2.77
N ALA A 57 -5.10 -8.34 1.64
CA ALA A 57 -5.26 -9.64 1.00
C ALA A 57 -3.90 -10.24 0.59
N PHE A 58 -2.93 -9.41 0.19
CA PHE A 58 -1.57 -9.86 -0.03
C PHE A 58 -0.92 -10.36 1.26
N VAL A 59 -0.90 -9.55 2.32
CA VAL A 59 -0.28 -9.96 3.59
C VAL A 59 -0.95 -11.22 4.15
N GLU A 60 -2.27 -11.32 4.15
CA GLU A 60 -3.00 -12.52 4.61
C GLU A 60 -2.65 -13.80 3.84
N ARG A 61 -2.18 -13.68 2.59
CA ARG A 61 -1.75 -14.81 1.76
C ARG A 61 -0.30 -15.23 2.03
N TYR A 62 0.54 -14.33 2.53
CA TYR A 62 1.99 -14.53 2.70
C TYR A 62 2.47 -14.42 4.16
N SER A 63 1.56 -14.15 5.11
CA SER A 63 1.82 -14.14 6.55
C SER A 63 1.87 -15.55 7.15
#